data_AF-A0A2P4XU90-F1
#
_entry.id   AF-A0A2P4XU90-F1
#
_cell.length_a   1.000
_cell.length_b   1.000
_cell.length_c   1.000
_cell.angle_alpha   90.00
_cell.angle_beta   90.00
_cell.angle_gamma   90.00
#
_symmetry.space_group_name_H-M   'P 1'
#
loop_
_entity.id
_entity.type
_entity.pdbx_description
1 polymer ?
#
loop_
_entity_poly.entity_id
_entity_poly.type
_entity_poly.pdbx_seq_one_letter_code
_entity_poly.pdbx_strand_id
1 'polypeptide(L)'
;MSKVEELRSLVPDEEQEDEMIQLRLQLAERDQKLQTQEITLTQATQRIETLTMQVQAAQEMAARAEQAQRDAEADYMLRHLVRDSEDELEAQAPHEELHTSHRVIELEEELTWVKDSAEVLSIELQAAKDGNSELEIKLQASKVAVNELELELQVSKDAKNEVEHQLQHELEARQKLEMNPEDDNENWKEIANVRQELVAVLTAQVKSMKTAKQKLEHAVACCQRSADHRLRVLEKDRQLIEAENRRLRGKLTRLQQGLKSMHLKLRECEEGGLNETSAIEEELERRLTRAQLHQVLLDSRIQEVERMLASSEQAAVVAKDRQLSEENYELARKLEEERCHSKQLTRSTALFKEATESALKELKNVEIELRAINRSQHSSDELHETVESLARQVVADLLEREYDQSVEAMVASMQVQYLTQVSMTQLFATDDKFADVVVELERRGWRRLPFVGCPKFDLKWTNYTKIAWTRVKPQQIVNHLHHSILFSQKDQFTELLTSDY
;
A
#
# COMPACT_ATOMS: atom_id res chain seq x y z
N MET A 1 111.95 -30.62 22.86
CA MET A 1 111.21 -29.34 22.98
C MET A 1 110.76 -28.87 21.60
N SER A 2 109.88 -29.62 20.90
CA SER A 2 109.57 -29.34 19.48
C SER A 2 108.07 -29.43 19.15
N LYS A 3 107.20 -29.29 20.16
CA LYS A 3 105.74 -29.32 19.99
C LYS A 3 105.02 -28.08 20.56
N VAL A 4 105.78 -27.12 21.10
CA VAL A 4 105.23 -25.90 21.71
C VAL A 4 105.32 -24.70 20.74
N GLU A 5 106.19 -24.75 19.73
CA GLU A 5 106.30 -23.69 18.71
C GLU A 5 105.30 -23.84 17.56
N GLU A 6 104.77 -25.04 17.31
CA GLU A 6 103.82 -25.31 16.22
C GLU A 6 102.37 -24.93 16.56
N LEU A 7 102.09 -24.56 17.82
CA LEU A 7 100.77 -24.09 18.27
C LEU A 7 100.70 -22.55 18.44
N ARG A 8 101.80 -21.82 18.18
CA ARG A 8 101.82 -20.35 18.19
C ARG A 8 101.49 -19.71 16.83
N SER A 9 101.43 -20.48 15.74
CA SER A 9 101.07 -19.98 14.40
C SER A 9 99.56 -20.06 14.07
N LEU A 10 98.73 -20.36 15.07
CA LEU A 10 97.26 -20.42 14.95
C LEU A 10 96.56 -19.30 15.73
N VAL A 11 97.33 -18.40 16.35
CA VAL A 11 96.79 -17.16 16.89
C VAL A 11 96.61 -16.23 15.68
N PRO A 12 95.38 -15.84 15.32
CA PRO A 12 95.17 -14.89 14.23
C PRO A 12 95.95 -13.62 14.55
N ASP A 13 96.61 -13.08 13.52
CA ASP A 13 97.29 -11.78 13.62
C ASP A 13 96.26 -10.74 14.11
N GLU A 14 96.66 -9.81 14.99
CA GLU A 14 95.74 -8.78 15.53
C GLU A 14 95.02 -8.02 14.39
N GLU A 15 95.69 -7.83 13.25
CA GLU A 15 95.11 -7.24 12.03
C GLU A 15 93.96 -8.07 11.43
N GLN A 16 94.05 -9.42 11.47
CA GLN A 16 92.97 -10.29 10.99
C GLN A 16 91.77 -10.29 11.94
N GLU A 17 92.01 -10.12 13.24
CA GLU A 17 90.95 -10.03 14.24
C GLU A 17 90.19 -8.69 14.13
N ASP A 18 90.91 -7.59 13.89
CA ASP A 18 90.34 -6.27 13.62
C ASP A 18 89.53 -6.23 12.31
N GLU A 19 90.04 -6.81 11.22
CA GLU A 19 89.27 -6.95 9.97
C GLU A 19 87.98 -7.76 10.18
N MET A 20 88.04 -8.84 10.98
CA MET A 20 86.89 -9.67 11.29
C MET A 20 85.84 -8.92 12.12
N ILE A 21 86.27 -8.10 13.08
CA ILE A 21 85.38 -7.23 13.88
C ILE A 21 84.73 -6.18 12.98
N GLN A 22 85.49 -5.57 12.07
CA GLN A 22 84.98 -4.57 11.14
C GLN A 22 83.94 -5.16 10.17
N LEU A 23 84.20 -6.36 9.64
CA LEU A 23 83.24 -7.09 8.80
C LEU A 23 81.97 -7.47 9.55
N ARG A 24 82.07 -7.89 10.82
CA ARG A 24 80.90 -8.19 11.67
C ARG A 24 80.06 -6.94 11.94
N LEU A 25 80.69 -5.80 12.18
CA LEU A 25 80.01 -4.51 12.34
C LEU A 25 79.27 -4.10 11.07
N GLN A 26 79.90 -4.22 9.90
CA GLN A 26 79.27 -3.93 8.62
C GLN A 26 78.09 -4.86 8.32
N LEU A 27 78.21 -6.16 8.64
CA LEU A 27 77.12 -7.13 8.54
C LEU A 27 75.95 -6.75 9.44
N ALA A 28 76.21 -6.41 10.70
CA ALA A 28 75.17 -5.99 11.64
C ALA A 28 74.45 -4.71 11.19
N GLU A 29 75.18 -3.73 10.65
CA GLU A 29 74.58 -2.51 10.10
C GLU A 29 73.70 -2.82 8.88
N ARG A 30 74.15 -3.73 8.01
CA ARG A 30 73.40 -4.14 6.82
C ARG A 30 72.11 -4.88 7.21
N ASP A 31 72.18 -5.76 8.19
CA ASP A 31 71.03 -6.50 8.71
C ASP A 31 70.01 -5.55 9.37
N GLN A 32 70.48 -4.56 10.13
CA GLN A 32 69.60 -3.54 10.71
C GLN A 32 68.91 -2.71 9.62
N LYS A 33 69.62 -2.34 8.55
CA LYS A 33 69.05 -1.62 7.39
C LYS A 33 68.00 -2.47 6.67
N LEU A 34 68.28 -3.75 6.45
CA LEU A 34 67.33 -4.68 5.83
C LEU A 34 66.08 -4.88 6.69
N GLN A 35 66.23 -5.03 8.00
CA GLN A 35 65.11 -5.15 8.93
C GLN A 35 64.23 -3.88 8.93
N THR A 36 64.85 -2.70 8.88
CA THR A 36 64.12 -1.42 8.80
C THR A 36 63.34 -1.32 7.48
N GLN A 37 63.93 -1.75 6.37
CA GLN A 37 63.28 -1.81 5.06
C GLN A 37 62.10 -2.81 5.04
N GLU A 38 62.26 -3.97 5.67
CA GLU A 38 61.21 -4.99 5.77
C GLU A 38 60.00 -4.48 6.57
N ILE A 39 60.25 -3.77 7.68
CA ILE A 39 59.19 -3.13 8.48
C ILE A 39 58.46 -2.06 7.65
N THR A 40 59.19 -1.22 6.92
CA THR A 40 58.57 -0.19 6.07
C THR A 40 57.77 -0.79 4.91
N LEU A 41 58.27 -1.85 4.28
CA LEU A 41 57.53 -2.58 3.24
C LEU A 41 56.26 -3.22 3.81
N THR A 42 56.34 -3.86 4.98
CA THR A 42 55.16 -4.46 5.63
C THR A 42 54.10 -3.42 5.95
N GLN A 43 54.50 -2.25 6.46
CA GLN A 43 53.59 -1.12 6.70
C GLN A 43 52.97 -0.58 5.40
N ALA A 44 53.77 -0.48 4.33
CA ALA A 44 53.27 -0.06 3.02
C ALA A 44 52.24 -1.06 2.46
N THR A 45 52.49 -2.37 2.57
CA THR A 45 51.55 -3.42 2.16
C THR A 45 50.23 -3.33 2.92
N GLN A 46 50.28 -3.20 4.25
CA GLN A 46 49.06 -3.03 5.08
C GLN A 46 48.26 -1.77 4.67
N ARG A 47 48.96 -0.68 4.34
CA ARG A 47 48.32 0.55 3.87
C ARG A 47 47.67 0.38 2.50
N ILE A 48 48.33 -0.33 1.58
CA ILE A 48 47.78 -0.65 0.25
C ILE A 48 46.53 -1.53 0.39
N GLU A 49 46.55 -2.55 1.25
CA GLU A 49 45.40 -3.41 1.52
C GLU A 49 44.22 -2.61 2.08
N THR A 50 44.47 -1.73 3.05
CA THR A 50 43.43 -0.86 3.63
C THR A 50 42.82 0.06 2.58
N LEU A 51 43.66 0.71 1.75
CA LEU A 51 43.18 1.57 0.66
C LEU A 51 42.40 0.78 -0.40
N THR A 52 42.82 -0.45 -0.71
CA THR A 52 42.12 -1.33 -1.65
C THR A 52 40.73 -1.70 -1.14
N MET A 53 40.59 -2.03 0.15
CA MET A 53 39.29 -2.27 0.77
C MET A 53 38.40 -1.03 0.75
N GLN A 54 38.95 0.16 1.01
CA GLN A 54 38.20 1.42 0.94
C GLN A 54 37.71 1.73 -0.48
N VAL A 55 38.55 1.50 -1.50
CA VAL A 55 38.16 1.68 -2.91
C VAL A 55 37.05 0.70 -3.31
N GLN A 56 37.13 -0.56 -2.89
CA GLN A 56 36.06 -1.54 -3.14
C GLN A 56 34.75 -1.13 -2.47
N ALA A 57 34.78 -0.71 -1.20
CA ALA A 57 33.59 -0.23 -0.50
C ALA A 57 32.98 1.01 -1.17
N ALA A 58 33.81 1.94 -1.65
CA ALA A 58 33.36 3.11 -2.40
C ALA A 58 32.73 2.73 -3.75
N GLN A 59 33.29 1.76 -4.46
CA GLN A 59 32.73 1.24 -5.72
C GLN A 59 31.38 0.56 -5.51
N GLU A 60 31.24 -0.26 -4.47
CA GLU A 60 29.95 -0.87 -4.12
C GLU A 60 28.88 0.17 -3.75
N MET A 61 29.25 1.19 -2.98
CA MET A 61 28.33 2.29 -2.66
C MET A 61 27.92 3.07 -3.90
N ALA A 62 28.86 3.35 -4.82
CA ALA A 62 28.56 4.02 -6.09
C ALA A 62 27.62 3.19 -6.95
N ALA A 63 27.83 1.87 -7.04
CA ALA A 63 26.96 0.96 -7.78
C ALA A 63 25.54 0.91 -7.17
N ARG A 64 25.42 0.89 -5.85
CA ARG A 64 24.10 0.95 -5.16
C ARG A 64 23.40 2.29 -5.40
N ALA A 65 24.13 3.40 -5.37
CA ALA A 65 23.59 4.72 -5.65
C ALA A 65 23.09 4.84 -7.11
N GLU A 66 23.86 4.33 -8.08
CA GLU A 66 23.47 4.33 -9.48
C GLU A 66 22.24 3.44 -9.71
N GLN A 67 22.16 2.28 -9.06
CA GLN A 67 20.97 1.43 -9.13
C GLN A 67 19.73 2.12 -8.54
N ALA A 68 19.86 2.74 -7.36
CA ALA A 68 18.77 3.50 -6.74
C ALA A 68 18.30 4.67 -7.62
N GLN A 69 19.23 5.34 -8.32
CA GLN A 69 18.88 6.37 -9.29
C GLN A 69 18.08 5.79 -10.46
N ARG A 70 18.51 4.67 -11.06
CA ARG A 70 17.78 4.03 -12.16
C ARG A 70 16.39 3.57 -11.73
N ASP A 71 16.26 3.03 -10.51
CA ASP A 71 14.96 2.60 -9.97
C ASP A 71 14.02 3.81 -9.76
N ALA A 72 14.55 4.94 -9.28
CA ALA A 72 13.79 6.18 -9.15
C ALA A 72 13.37 6.77 -10.51
N GLU A 73 14.25 6.73 -11.52
CA GLU A 73 13.94 7.12 -12.89
C GLU A 73 12.87 6.22 -13.53
N ALA A 74 12.95 4.90 -13.28
CA ALA A 74 11.93 3.94 -13.72
C ALA A 74 10.57 4.20 -13.07
N ASP A 75 10.52 4.45 -11.75
CA ASP A 75 9.27 4.81 -11.05
C ASP A 75 8.69 6.13 -11.59
N TYR A 76 9.54 7.12 -11.87
CA TYR A 76 9.13 8.38 -12.48
C TYR A 76 8.50 8.17 -13.88
N MET A 77 9.11 7.34 -14.73
CA MET A 77 8.55 7.01 -16.05
C MET A 77 7.22 6.25 -15.94
N LEU A 78 7.10 5.30 -15.01
CA LEU A 78 5.85 4.55 -14.79
C LEU A 78 4.72 5.48 -14.33
N ARG A 79 5.00 6.43 -13.43
CA ARG A 79 4.01 7.42 -12.99
C ARG A 79 3.51 8.31 -14.13
N HIS A 80 4.39 8.73 -15.04
CA HIS A 80 3.98 9.53 -16.20
C HIS A 80 3.22 8.71 -17.24
N LEU A 81 3.61 7.47 -17.50
CA LEU A 81 2.89 6.58 -18.41
C LEU A 81 1.47 6.26 -17.91
N VAL A 82 1.27 6.11 -16.60
CA VAL A 82 -0.06 5.93 -16.02
C VAL A 82 -0.89 7.21 -16.13
N ARG A 83 -0.26 8.38 -15.92
CA ARG A 83 -0.94 9.68 -15.97
C ARG A 83 -1.39 10.08 -17.38
N ASP A 84 -0.61 9.77 -18.41
CA ASP A 84 -0.97 10.03 -19.81
C ASP A 84 -2.08 9.10 -20.34
N SER A 85 -2.44 8.05 -19.59
CA SER A 85 -3.56 7.15 -19.93
C SER A 85 -4.90 7.55 -19.31
N GLU A 86 -4.93 8.58 -18.45
CA GLU A 86 -6.12 9.01 -17.72
C GLU A 86 -6.80 10.27 -18.29
N ASP A 87 -6.25 10.87 -19.35
CA ASP A 87 -6.79 12.10 -19.97
C ASP A 87 -8.05 11.90 -20.83
N GLU A 88 -8.73 10.75 -20.78
CA GLU A 88 -10.03 10.56 -21.47
C GLU A 88 -11.22 10.18 -20.58
N LEU A 89 -11.09 10.10 -19.25
CA LEU A 89 -12.25 9.80 -18.39
C LEU A 89 -12.31 10.67 -17.12
N GLU A 90 -12.70 11.93 -17.33
CA GLU A 90 -13.32 12.75 -16.29
C GLU A 90 -14.56 12.06 -15.71
N ALA A 91 -14.42 11.39 -14.56
CA ALA A 91 -15.35 11.43 -13.43
C ALA A 91 -15.08 10.27 -12.46
N GLN A 92 -14.23 10.50 -11.44
CA GLN A 92 -14.34 9.87 -10.11
C GLN A 92 -13.27 10.41 -9.14
N ALA A 93 -13.67 11.28 -8.22
CA ALA A 93 -12.92 11.59 -6.99
C ALA A 93 -13.85 11.29 -5.81
N PRO A 94 -13.43 10.41 -4.86
CA PRO A 94 -12.91 10.94 -3.60
C PRO A 94 -11.76 10.10 -2.96
N HIS A 95 -11.05 9.27 -3.73
CA HIS A 95 -10.02 8.37 -3.16
C HIS A 95 -8.60 8.94 -3.09
N GLU A 96 -8.31 10.09 -3.73
CA GLU A 96 -6.96 10.67 -3.77
C GLU A 96 -6.55 11.44 -2.51
N GLU A 97 -7.49 11.98 -1.72
CA GLU A 97 -7.15 12.73 -0.50
C GLU A 97 -6.57 11.85 0.62
N LEU A 98 -6.93 10.56 0.68
CA LEU A 98 -6.43 9.62 1.69
C LEU A 98 -5.02 9.10 1.37
N HIS A 99 -4.70 8.88 0.10
CA HIS A 99 -3.37 8.44 -0.32
C HIS A 99 -2.34 9.57 -0.24
N THR A 100 -2.74 10.79 -0.59
CA THR A 100 -1.90 11.97 -0.41
C THR A 100 -1.64 12.25 1.07
N SER A 101 -2.64 12.08 1.94
CA SER A 101 -2.46 12.25 3.38
C SER A 101 -1.53 11.20 4.00
N HIS A 102 -1.61 9.91 3.63
CA HIS A 102 -0.67 8.90 4.10
C HIS A 102 0.76 9.19 3.62
N ARG A 103 0.91 9.60 2.36
CA ARG A 103 2.23 9.93 1.81
C ARG A 103 2.87 11.14 2.49
N VAL A 104 2.07 12.13 2.89
CA VAL A 104 2.56 13.28 3.68
C VAL A 104 3.08 12.83 5.04
N ILE A 105 2.39 11.92 5.72
CA ILE A 105 2.82 11.38 7.03
C ILE A 105 4.15 10.62 6.89
N GLU A 106 4.28 9.74 5.88
CA GLU A 106 5.54 9.03 5.61
C GLU A 106 6.70 9.99 5.33
N LEU A 107 6.46 11.04 4.54
CA LEU A 107 7.48 12.05 4.24
C LEU A 107 7.84 12.88 5.47
N GLU A 108 6.90 13.15 6.39
CA GLU A 108 7.18 13.81 7.65
C GLU A 108 8.06 12.94 8.57
N GLU A 109 7.78 11.64 8.64
CA GLU A 109 8.60 10.68 9.38
C GLU A 109 10.02 10.57 8.79
N GLU A 110 10.14 10.43 7.46
CA GLU A 110 11.45 10.44 6.77
C GLU A 110 12.20 11.75 7.03
N LEU A 111 11.52 12.90 6.99
CA LEU A 111 12.14 14.20 7.28
C LEU A 111 12.63 14.30 8.72
N THR A 112 11.88 13.77 9.70
CA THR A 112 12.33 13.72 11.10
C THR A 112 13.55 12.83 11.26
N TRP A 113 13.56 11.65 10.64
CA TRP A 113 14.72 10.75 10.69
C TRP A 113 15.98 11.36 10.06
N VAL A 114 15.83 12.09 8.94
CA VAL A 114 16.95 12.80 8.30
C VAL A 114 17.47 13.92 9.20
N LYS A 115 16.59 14.68 9.88
CA LYS A 115 16.98 15.73 10.82
C LYS A 115 17.75 15.17 12.01
N ASP A 116 17.25 14.11 12.63
CA ASP A 116 17.89 13.47 13.78
C ASP A 116 19.27 12.90 13.37
N SER A 117 19.34 12.27 12.21
CA SER A 117 20.61 11.76 11.67
C SER A 117 21.60 12.89 11.37
N ALA A 118 21.15 14.01 10.82
CA ALA A 118 21.98 15.19 10.58
C ALA A 118 22.48 15.83 11.89
N GLU A 119 21.66 15.84 12.95
CA GLU A 119 22.05 16.34 14.26
C GLU A 119 23.13 15.46 14.89
N VAL A 120 22.97 14.13 14.85
CA VAL A 120 23.99 13.18 15.32
C VAL A 120 25.31 13.36 14.57
N LEU A 121 25.27 13.45 13.24
CA LEU A 121 26.48 13.68 12.43
C LEU A 121 27.13 15.03 12.73
N SER A 122 26.34 16.07 13.03
CA SER A 122 26.85 17.38 13.43
C SER A 122 27.59 17.32 14.77
N ILE A 123 27.06 16.57 15.74
CA ILE A 123 27.70 16.33 17.05
C ILE A 123 29.01 15.55 16.88
N GLU A 124 29.01 14.49 16.07
CA GLU A 124 30.22 13.69 15.81
C GLU A 124 31.29 14.51 15.09
N LEU A 125 30.90 15.33 14.10
CA LEU A 125 31.81 16.24 13.41
C LEU A 125 32.44 17.26 14.36
N GLN A 126 31.64 17.80 15.30
CA GLN A 126 32.14 18.73 16.31
C GLN A 126 33.11 18.04 17.28
N ALA A 127 32.79 16.83 17.75
CA ALA A 127 33.68 16.05 18.60
C ALA A 127 35.01 15.71 17.88
N ALA A 128 34.95 15.37 16.59
CA ALA A 128 36.14 15.13 15.79
C ALA A 128 37.00 16.40 15.62
N LYS A 129 36.36 17.56 15.42
CA LYS A 129 37.04 18.86 15.33
C LYS A 129 37.74 19.23 16.64
N ASP A 130 37.07 19.00 17.77
CA ASP A 130 37.63 19.25 19.10
C ASP A 130 38.82 18.31 19.37
N GLY A 131 38.69 17.02 19.04
CA GLY A 131 39.80 16.07 19.13
C GLY A 131 41.00 16.45 18.24
N ASN A 132 40.76 16.96 17.03
CA ASN A 132 41.82 17.43 16.15
C ASN A 132 42.54 18.66 16.73
N SER A 133 41.79 19.60 17.32
CA SER A 133 42.38 20.77 18.00
C SER A 133 43.24 20.37 19.20
N GLU A 134 42.83 19.36 19.97
CA GLU A 134 43.62 18.83 21.09
C GLU A 134 44.92 18.17 20.61
N LEU A 135 44.87 17.41 19.51
CA LEU A 135 46.04 16.81 18.89
C LEU A 135 47.02 17.88 18.35
N GLU A 136 46.50 18.96 17.77
CA GLU A 136 47.32 20.07 17.27
C GLU A 136 48.03 20.80 18.42
N ILE A 137 47.36 21.02 19.55
CA ILE A 137 47.98 21.57 20.77
C ILE A 137 49.09 20.64 21.27
N LYS A 138 48.84 19.32 21.33
CA LYS A 138 49.85 18.32 21.77
C LYS A 138 51.05 18.28 20.81
N LEU A 139 50.81 18.37 19.51
CA LEU A 139 51.87 18.42 18.51
C LEU A 139 52.73 19.67 18.68
N GLN A 140 52.12 20.83 18.92
CA GLN A 140 52.83 22.07 19.14
C GLN A 140 53.65 22.04 20.44
N ALA A 141 53.09 21.49 21.53
CA ALA A 141 53.83 21.28 22.77
C ALA A 141 55.03 20.34 22.57
N SER A 142 54.87 19.27 21.79
CA SER A 142 55.97 18.37 21.45
C SER A 142 57.06 19.06 20.62
N LYS A 143 56.71 19.94 19.68
CA LYS A 143 57.69 20.72 18.90
C LYS A 143 58.51 21.66 19.79
N VAL A 144 57.87 22.33 20.75
CA VAL A 144 58.57 23.19 21.71
C VAL A 144 59.57 22.38 22.54
N ALA A 145 59.16 21.22 23.06
CA ALA A 145 60.05 20.35 23.83
C ALA A 145 61.24 19.84 22.99
N VAL A 146 61.04 19.52 21.72
CA VAL A 146 62.13 19.13 20.80
C VAL A 146 63.11 20.28 20.61
N ASN A 147 62.63 21.50 20.39
CA ASN A 147 63.49 22.68 20.23
C ASN A 147 64.29 22.98 21.51
N GLU A 148 63.68 22.83 22.70
CA GLU A 148 64.38 22.99 23.99
C GLU A 148 65.51 21.97 24.13
N LEU A 149 65.26 20.69 23.82
CA LEU A 149 66.28 19.64 23.86
C LEU A 149 67.41 19.87 22.84
N GLU A 150 67.09 20.39 21.65
CA GLU A 150 68.08 20.73 20.63
C GLU A 150 69.01 21.87 21.10
N LEU A 151 68.44 22.85 21.81
CA LEU A 151 69.19 23.96 22.42
C LEU A 151 70.10 23.46 23.55
N GLU A 152 69.60 22.59 24.43
CA GLU A 152 70.41 21.95 25.48
C GLU A 152 71.56 21.13 24.89
N LEU A 153 71.30 20.38 23.81
CA LEU A 153 72.32 19.60 23.11
C LEU A 153 73.41 20.50 22.52
N GLN A 154 73.03 21.66 21.96
CA GLN A 154 73.99 22.61 21.41
C GLN A 154 74.88 23.22 22.50
N VAL A 155 74.30 23.63 23.63
CA VAL A 155 75.07 24.13 24.79
C VAL A 155 76.05 23.07 25.29
N SER A 156 75.63 21.80 25.33
CA SER A 156 76.53 20.71 25.72
C SER A 156 77.68 20.49 24.74
N LYS A 157 77.45 20.69 23.43
CA LYS A 157 78.53 20.59 22.42
C LYS A 157 79.52 21.74 22.56
N ASP A 158 79.04 22.96 22.75
CA ASP A 158 79.89 24.14 22.89
C ASP A 158 80.75 24.03 24.17
N ALA A 159 80.16 23.58 25.28
CA ALA A 159 80.90 23.31 26.51
C ALA A 159 81.96 22.22 26.34
N LYS A 160 81.69 21.18 25.53
CA LYS A 160 82.68 20.15 25.21
C LYS A 160 83.85 20.72 24.42
N ASN A 161 83.57 21.52 23.39
CA ASN A 161 84.59 22.12 22.53
C ASN A 161 85.47 23.10 23.33
N GLU A 162 84.90 23.85 24.26
CA GLU A 162 85.64 24.74 25.18
C GLU A 162 86.64 23.94 26.04
N VAL A 163 86.22 22.80 26.60
CA VAL A 163 87.10 21.91 27.37
C VAL A 163 88.20 21.30 26.49
N GLU A 164 87.89 20.89 25.26
CA GLU A 164 88.90 20.42 24.31
C GLU A 164 89.94 21.49 23.99
N HIS A 165 89.52 22.76 23.81
CA HIS A 165 90.43 23.89 23.60
C HIS A 165 91.32 24.17 24.80
N GLN A 166 90.78 24.11 26.02
CA GLN A 166 91.55 24.30 27.25
C GLN A 166 92.61 23.20 27.41
N LEU A 167 92.26 21.95 27.10
CA LEU A 167 93.19 20.81 27.16
C LEU A 167 94.33 20.94 26.13
N GLN A 168 94.00 21.40 24.92
CA GLN A 168 94.99 21.64 23.87
C GLN A 168 95.98 22.75 24.28
N HIS A 169 95.48 23.84 24.87
CA HIS A 169 96.31 24.94 25.34
C HIS A 169 97.22 24.52 26.52
N GLU A 170 96.73 23.69 27.44
CA GLU A 170 97.56 23.09 28.51
C GLU A 170 98.68 22.19 27.95
N LEU A 171 98.38 21.38 26.93
CA LEU A 171 99.38 20.52 26.27
C LEU A 171 100.48 21.35 25.58
N GLU A 172 100.11 22.43 24.90
CA GLU A 172 101.05 23.37 24.28
C GLU A 172 101.88 24.14 25.31
N ALA A 173 101.29 24.51 26.45
CA ALA A 173 102.01 25.14 27.56
C ALA A 173 103.03 24.17 28.19
N ARG A 174 102.68 22.89 28.35
CA ARG A 174 103.60 21.85 28.85
C ARG A 174 104.77 21.58 27.91
N GLN A 175 104.55 21.60 26.59
CA GLN A 175 105.63 21.49 25.61
C GLN A 175 106.63 22.67 25.66
N LYS A 176 106.22 23.85 26.15
CA LYS A 176 107.10 25.03 26.26
C LYS A 176 107.92 25.07 27.56
N LEU A 177 107.56 24.29 28.58
CA LEU A 177 108.21 24.28 29.90
C LEU A 177 109.32 23.22 30.04
N GLU A 178 109.61 22.43 29.00
CA GLU A 178 110.55 21.29 29.03
C GLU A 178 112.04 21.69 28.86
N MET A 179 112.42 22.93 29.20
CA MET A 179 113.79 23.44 29.02
C MET A 179 114.22 24.42 30.13
N ASN A 180 114.35 23.96 31.39
CA ASN A 180 115.28 24.54 32.38
C ASN A 180 115.33 23.70 33.69
N PRO A 181 116.50 23.20 34.13
CA PRO A 181 116.61 22.28 35.27
C PRO A 181 116.95 22.92 36.64
N GLU A 182 116.78 24.24 36.82
CA GLU A 182 117.09 24.92 38.10
C GLU A 182 115.85 25.39 38.90
N ASP A 183 114.63 25.08 38.44
CA ASP A 183 113.36 25.55 39.03
C ASP A 183 112.40 24.43 39.48
N ASP A 184 112.94 23.23 39.71
CA ASP A 184 112.15 22.01 39.96
C ASP A 184 111.20 22.12 41.17
N ASN A 185 111.54 22.90 42.20
CA ASN A 185 110.73 22.99 43.41
C ASN A 185 109.45 23.83 43.24
N GLU A 186 109.48 24.90 42.44
CA GLU A 186 108.27 25.66 42.11
C GLU A 186 107.40 24.87 41.12
N ASN A 187 108.02 24.20 40.15
CA ASN A 187 107.32 23.37 39.16
C ASN A 187 106.56 22.19 39.82
N TRP A 188 107.14 21.50 40.80
CA TRP A 188 106.42 20.45 41.55
C TRP A 188 105.24 20.98 42.36
N LYS A 189 105.32 22.22 42.85
CA LYS A 189 104.24 22.87 43.60
C LYS A 189 103.10 23.29 42.67
N GLU A 190 103.41 23.78 41.48
CA GLU A 190 102.43 24.06 40.43
C GLU A 190 101.74 22.77 39.95
N ILE A 191 102.49 21.71 39.69
CA ILE A 191 101.93 20.39 39.33
C ILE A 191 101.03 19.86 40.46
N ALA A 192 101.40 20.05 41.73
CA ALA A 192 100.57 19.65 42.86
C ALA A 192 99.26 20.45 42.93
N ASN A 193 99.31 21.77 42.71
CA ASN A 193 98.12 22.62 42.65
C ASN A 193 97.19 22.22 41.49
N VAL A 194 97.72 22.03 40.28
CA VAL A 194 96.93 21.58 39.12
C VAL A 194 96.28 20.23 39.39
N ARG A 195 97.00 19.29 40.01
CA ARG A 195 96.42 17.99 40.42
C ARG A 195 95.30 18.17 41.44
N GLN A 196 95.46 19.06 42.41
CA GLN A 196 94.44 19.32 43.42
C GLN A 196 93.19 19.96 42.81
N GLU A 197 93.36 20.91 41.88
CA GLU A 197 92.26 21.53 41.12
C GLU A 197 91.54 20.51 40.25
N LEU A 198 92.28 19.67 39.51
CA LEU A 198 91.69 18.61 38.69
C LEU A 198 90.88 17.62 39.55
N VAL A 199 91.42 17.21 40.71
CA VAL A 199 90.69 16.35 41.66
C VAL A 199 89.42 17.05 42.17
N ALA A 200 89.48 18.35 42.46
CA ALA A 200 88.31 19.12 42.90
C ALA A 200 87.23 19.20 41.81
N VAL A 201 87.62 19.48 40.55
CA VAL A 201 86.71 19.52 39.39
C VAL A 201 86.08 18.15 39.14
N LEU A 202 86.88 17.09 39.10
CA LEU A 202 86.37 15.73 38.92
C LEU A 202 85.42 15.32 40.06
N THR A 203 85.74 15.69 41.31
CA THR A 203 84.87 15.42 42.46
C THR A 203 83.54 16.18 42.34
N ALA A 204 83.57 17.44 41.90
CA ALA A 204 82.37 18.23 41.65
C ALA A 204 81.53 17.65 40.49
N GLN A 205 82.17 17.22 39.41
CA GLN A 205 81.52 16.59 38.27
C GLN A 205 80.85 15.27 38.65
N VAL A 206 81.54 14.39 39.40
CA VAL A 206 80.96 13.14 39.90
C VAL A 206 79.76 13.40 40.81
N LYS A 207 79.83 14.42 41.69
CA LYS A 207 78.68 14.82 42.52
C LYS A 207 77.51 15.31 41.66
N SER A 208 77.77 16.16 40.67
CA SER A 208 76.75 16.66 39.73
C SER A 208 76.09 15.49 38.97
N MET A 209 76.88 14.61 38.36
CA MET A 209 76.39 13.42 37.65
C MET A 209 75.58 12.49 38.57
N LYS A 210 75.96 12.33 39.84
CA LYS A 210 75.19 11.53 40.81
C LYS A 210 73.81 12.15 41.07
N THR A 211 73.72 13.47 41.22
CA THR A 211 72.43 14.15 41.39
C THR A 211 71.58 14.10 40.12
N ALA A 212 72.18 14.25 38.94
CA ALA A 212 71.48 14.11 37.67
C ALA A 212 70.94 12.70 37.47
N LYS A 213 71.73 11.67 37.79
CA LYS A 213 71.29 10.26 37.78
C LYS A 213 70.07 10.05 38.68
N GLN A 214 70.10 10.56 39.91
CA GLN A 214 68.97 10.44 40.85
C GLN A 214 67.70 11.13 40.32
N LYS A 215 67.83 12.30 39.69
CA LYS A 215 66.69 13.00 39.06
C LYS A 215 66.11 12.18 37.90
N LEU A 216 66.97 11.60 37.06
CA LEU A 216 66.56 10.74 35.96
C LEU A 216 65.87 9.45 36.45
N GLU A 217 66.42 8.79 37.46
CA GLU A 217 65.79 7.61 38.09
C GLU A 217 64.41 7.94 38.66
N HIS A 218 64.27 9.11 39.30
CA HIS A 218 62.98 9.58 39.79
C HIS A 218 61.99 9.88 38.66
N ALA A 219 62.44 10.54 37.59
CA ALA A 219 61.61 10.83 36.41
C ALA A 219 61.14 9.53 35.73
N VAL A 220 62.03 8.55 35.55
CA VAL A 220 61.70 7.22 35.01
C VAL A 220 60.66 6.54 35.90
N ALA A 221 60.83 6.56 37.22
CA ALA A 221 59.85 5.98 38.15
C ALA A 221 58.48 6.68 38.12
N CYS A 222 58.44 8.00 37.88
CA CYS A 222 57.19 8.75 37.69
C CYS A 222 56.51 8.40 36.36
N CYS A 223 57.27 8.34 35.27
CA CYS A 223 56.76 7.94 33.96
C CYS A 223 56.21 6.50 33.98
N GLN A 224 56.93 5.57 34.62
CA GLN A 224 56.49 4.19 34.77
C GLN A 224 55.17 4.11 35.54
N ARG A 225 55.06 4.79 36.69
CA ARG A 225 53.81 4.82 37.48
C ARG A 225 52.63 5.42 36.70
N SER A 226 52.89 6.44 35.89
CA SER A 226 51.88 7.06 35.02
C SER A 226 51.43 6.10 33.91
N ALA A 227 52.37 5.41 33.26
CA ALA A 227 52.08 4.38 32.26
C ALA A 227 51.27 3.21 32.86
N ASP A 228 51.68 2.70 34.02
CA ASP A 228 50.97 1.63 34.74
C ASP A 228 49.57 2.05 35.18
N HIS A 229 49.37 3.33 35.51
CA HIS A 229 48.04 3.86 35.81
C HIS A 229 47.16 3.89 34.55
N ARG A 230 47.66 4.40 33.43
CA ARG A 230 46.93 4.43 32.15
C ARG A 230 46.58 3.02 31.67
N LEU A 231 47.50 2.06 31.76
CA LEU A 231 47.23 0.67 31.42
C LEU A 231 46.12 0.06 32.28
N ARG A 232 46.09 0.36 33.59
CA ARG A 232 45.02 -0.10 34.48
C ARG A 232 43.66 0.51 34.15
N VAL A 233 43.62 1.76 33.69
CA VAL A 233 42.36 2.40 33.24
C VAL A 233 41.86 1.71 31.97
N LEU A 234 42.73 1.56 30.96
CA LEU A 234 42.36 0.89 29.70
C LEU A 234 41.90 -0.55 29.91
N GLU A 235 42.53 -1.28 30.84
CA GLU A 235 42.12 -2.65 31.17
C GLU A 235 40.73 -2.70 31.83
N LYS A 236 40.38 -1.72 32.68
CA LYS A 236 39.02 -1.60 33.23
C LYS A 236 38.01 -1.26 32.14
N ASP A 237 38.34 -0.35 31.24
CA ASP A 237 37.46 0.04 30.13
C ASP A 237 37.21 -1.15 29.19
N ARG A 238 38.26 -1.91 28.87
CA ARG A 238 38.15 -3.17 28.11
C ARG A 238 37.17 -4.14 28.76
N GLN A 239 37.30 -4.35 30.07
CA GLN A 239 36.41 -5.25 30.82
C GLN A 239 34.95 -4.77 30.84
N LEU A 240 34.72 -3.46 30.94
CA LEU A 240 33.37 -2.87 30.87
C LEU A 240 32.75 -3.08 29.49
N ILE A 241 33.50 -2.80 28.42
CA ILE A 241 33.05 -3.02 27.04
C ILE A 241 32.72 -4.51 26.81
N GLU A 242 33.55 -5.43 27.32
CA GLU A 242 33.29 -6.87 27.21
C GLU A 242 32.06 -7.33 28.00
N ALA A 243 31.80 -6.73 29.17
CA ALA A 243 30.58 -6.99 29.94
C ALA A 243 29.34 -6.48 29.20
N GLU A 244 29.40 -5.29 28.62
CA GLU A 244 28.31 -4.74 27.81
C GLU A 244 28.06 -5.58 26.56
N ASN A 245 29.10 -5.96 25.82
CA ASN A 245 28.97 -6.83 24.65
C ASN A 245 28.30 -8.18 25.00
N ARG A 246 28.66 -8.78 26.13
CA ARG A 246 27.98 -9.98 26.64
C ARG A 246 26.50 -9.72 26.93
N ARG A 247 26.17 -8.58 27.55
CA ARG A 247 24.78 -8.17 27.81
C ARG A 247 23.99 -7.98 26.52
N LEU A 248 24.56 -7.30 25.52
CA LEU A 248 23.94 -7.04 24.22
C LEU A 248 23.70 -8.33 23.43
N ARG A 249 24.69 -9.24 23.39
CA ARG A 249 24.52 -10.58 22.79
C ARG A 249 23.38 -11.37 23.45
N GLY A 250 23.25 -11.27 24.78
CA GLY A 250 22.12 -11.85 25.52
C GLY A 250 20.77 -11.24 25.14
N LYS A 251 20.68 -9.91 24.97
CA LYS A 251 19.47 -9.24 24.48
C LYS A 251 19.12 -9.67 23.05
N LEU A 252 20.11 -9.72 22.15
CA LEU A 252 19.92 -10.15 20.77
C LEU A 252 19.37 -11.58 20.69
N THR A 253 19.92 -12.49 21.49
CA THR A 253 19.44 -13.88 21.56
C THR A 253 17.99 -13.97 22.02
N ARG A 254 17.60 -13.18 23.03
CA ARG A 254 16.19 -13.11 23.49
C ARG A 254 15.26 -12.55 22.41
N LEU A 255 15.66 -11.50 21.70
CA LEU A 255 14.88 -10.94 20.60
C LEU A 255 14.72 -11.96 19.46
N GLN A 256 15.78 -12.68 19.09
CA GLN A 256 15.72 -13.74 18.09
C GLN A 256 14.79 -14.89 18.51
N GLN A 257 14.78 -15.28 19.79
CA GLN A 257 13.84 -16.26 20.32
C GLN A 257 12.39 -15.74 20.28
N GLY A 258 12.18 -14.47 20.62
CA GLY A 258 10.87 -13.80 20.52
C GLY A 258 10.35 -13.79 19.08
N LEU A 259 11.18 -13.41 18.11
CA LEU A 259 10.85 -13.43 16.69
C LEU A 259 10.48 -14.85 16.20
N LYS A 260 11.24 -15.87 16.61
CA LYS A 260 10.92 -17.27 16.28
C LYS A 260 9.57 -17.70 16.86
N SER A 261 9.25 -17.31 18.09
CA SER A 261 7.96 -17.62 18.71
C SER A 261 6.80 -16.90 18.02
N MET A 262 6.97 -15.62 17.65
CA MET A 262 5.94 -14.89 16.90
C MET A 262 5.72 -15.50 15.51
N HIS A 263 6.80 -15.87 14.81
CA HIS A 263 6.69 -16.54 13.51
C HIS A 263 5.94 -17.88 13.60
N LEU A 264 6.17 -18.65 14.66
CA LEU A 264 5.42 -19.88 14.90
C LEU A 264 3.93 -19.61 15.12
N LYS A 265 3.59 -18.64 15.98
CA LYS A 265 2.18 -18.25 16.22
C LYS A 265 1.49 -17.75 14.95
N LEU A 266 2.19 -16.96 14.14
CA LEU A 266 1.66 -16.46 12.88
C LEU A 266 1.35 -17.61 11.92
N ARG A 267 2.22 -18.62 11.84
CA ARG A 267 1.96 -19.83 11.07
C ARG A 267 0.76 -20.62 11.61
N GLU A 268 0.64 -20.77 12.93
CA GLU A 268 -0.53 -21.42 13.55
C GLU A 268 -1.84 -20.68 13.22
N CYS A 269 -1.82 -19.34 13.20
CA CYS A 269 -2.96 -18.53 12.79
C CYS A 269 -3.28 -18.69 11.30
N GLU A 270 -2.27 -18.74 10.42
CA GLU A 270 -2.45 -18.99 8.99
C GLU A 270 -3.05 -20.38 8.73
N GLU A 271 -2.52 -21.42 9.37
CA GLU A 271 -3.04 -22.78 9.27
C GLU A 271 -4.46 -22.90 9.83
N GLY A 272 -4.76 -22.22 10.95
CA GLY A 272 -6.12 -22.12 11.50
C GLY A 272 -7.10 -21.45 10.53
N GLY A 273 -6.69 -20.31 9.95
CA GLY A 273 -7.49 -19.58 8.98
C GLY A 273 -7.78 -20.38 7.71
N LEU A 274 -6.79 -21.13 7.20
CA LEU A 274 -6.97 -22.00 6.02
C LEU A 274 -8.00 -23.11 6.27
N ASN A 275 -8.00 -23.70 7.47
CA ASN A 275 -8.98 -24.72 7.84
C ASN A 275 -10.40 -24.14 7.94
N GLU A 276 -10.55 -22.95 8.50
CA GLU A 276 -11.83 -22.25 8.59
C GLU A 276 -12.35 -21.86 7.19
N THR A 277 -11.49 -21.33 6.32
CA THR A 277 -11.87 -20.99 4.94
C THR A 277 -12.30 -22.23 4.17
N SER A 278 -11.59 -23.35 4.31
CA SER A 278 -11.95 -24.61 3.66
C SER A 278 -13.31 -25.13 4.16
N ALA A 279 -13.58 -25.06 5.46
CA ALA A 279 -14.89 -25.45 6.02
C ALA A 279 -16.03 -24.57 5.50
N ILE A 280 -15.79 -23.27 5.31
CA ILE A 280 -16.76 -22.32 4.73
C ILE A 280 -17.00 -22.63 3.25
N GLU A 281 -15.94 -22.89 2.48
CA GLU A 281 -16.04 -23.29 1.07
C GLU A 281 -16.87 -24.57 0.90
N GLU A 282 -16.61 -25.60 1.70
CA GLU A 282 -17.41 -26.84 1.69
C GLU A 282 -18.89 -26.61 2.05
N GLU A 283 -19.19 -25.71 2.99
CA GLU A 283 -20.57 -25.34 3.32
C GLU A 283 -21.25 -24.58 2.18
N LEU A 284 -20.53 -23.68 1.51
CA LEU A 284 -21.04 -22.94 0.35
C LEU A 284 -21.33 -23.89 -0.82
N GLU A 285 -20.45 -24.85 -1.09
CA GLU A 285 -20.67 -25.86 -2.12
C GLU A 285 -21.88 -26.74 -1.80
N ARG A 286 -22.06 -27.13 -0.53
CA ARG A 286 -23.26 -27.84 -0.05
C ARG A 286 -24.53 -27.00 -0.14
N ARG A 287 -24.46 -25.67 -0.05
CA ARG A 287 -25.61 -24.77 -0.27
C ARG A 287 -25.92 -24.62 -1.76
N LEU A 288 -24.89 -24.49 -2.59
CA LEU A 288 -25.03 -24.36 -4.04
C LEU A 288 -25.69 -25.59 -4.65
N THR A 289 -25.22 -26.79 -4.28
CA THR A 289 -25.81 -28.06 -4.74
C THR A 289 -27.27 -28.22 -4.31
N ARG A 290 -27.62 -27.83 -3.07
CA ARG A 290 -29.02 -27.79 -2.60
C ARG A 290 -29.88 -26.82 -3.41
N ALA A 291 -29.36 -25.63 -3.70
CA ALA A 291 -30.07 -24.63 -4.50
C ALA A 291 -30.27 -25.11 -5.95
N GLN A 292 -29.26 -25.73 -6.56
CA GLN A 292 -29.35 -26.34 -7.89
C GLN A 292 -30.39 -27.46 -7.93
N LEU A 293 -30.41 -28.35 -6.93
CA LEU A 293 -31.42 -29.41 -6.83
C LEU A 293 -32.84 -28.81 -6.74
N HIS A 294 -33.01 -27.78 -5.91
CA HIS A 294 -34.29 -27.08 -5.77
C HIS A 294 -34.71 -26.40 -7.08
N GLN A 295 -33.77 -25.80 -7.80
CA GLN A 295 -34.04 -25.20 -9.12
C GLN A 295 -34.55 -26.26 -10.11
N VAL A 296 -33.89 -27.42 -10.20
CA VAL A 296 -34.33 -28.53 -11.07
C VAL A 296 -35.74 -29.01 -10.72
N LEU A 297 -36.08 -29.07 -9.42
CA LEU A 297 -37.44 -29.42 -8.97
C LEU A 297 -38.48 -28.38 -9.38
N LEU A 298 -38.15 -27.08 -9.25
CA LEU A 298 -39.03 -26.00 -9.68
C LEU A 298 -39.23 -26.03 -11.20
N ASP A 299 -38.16 -26.23 -11.98
CA ASP A 299 -38.25 -26.30 -13.44
C ASP A 299 -39.11 -27.49 -13.89
N SER A 300 -38.97 -28.65 -13.25
CA SER A 300 -39.82 -29.82 -13.52
C SER A 300 -41.30 -29.53 -13.20
N ARG A 301 -41.59 -28.84 -12.10
CA ARG A 301 -42.95 -28.44 -11.72
C ARG A 301 -43.53 -27.41 -12.68
N ILE A 302 -42.72 -26.44 -13.14
CA ILE A 302 -43.13 -25.47 -14.16
C ILE A 302 -43.52 -26.21 -15.44
N GLN A 303 -42.68 -27.12 -15.93
CA GLN A 303 -42.98 -27.92 -17.12
C GLN A 303 -44.24 -28.78 -16.97
N GLU A 304 -44.52 -29.30 -15.76
CA GLU A 304 -45.76 -30.02 -15.49
C GLU A 304 -46.99 -29.11 -15.56
N VAL A 305 -46.92 -27.92 -14.96
CA VAL A 305 -47.98 -26.92 -15.04
C VAL A 305 -48.20 -26.46 -16.48
N GLU A 306 -47.13 -26.19 -17.23
CA GLU A 306 -47.21 -25.84 -18.64
C GLU A 306 -47.88 -26.93 -19.48
N ARG A 307 -47.54 -28.21 -19.25
CA ARG A 307 -48.23 -29.34 -19.90
C ARG A 307 -49.71 -29.42 -19.55
N MET A 308 -50.06 -29.21 -18.27
CA MET A 308 -51.46 -29.20 -17.85
C MET A 308 -52.23 -28.06 -18.51
N LEU A 309 -51.65 -26.85 -18.54
CA LEU A 309 -52.24 -25.68 -19.19
C LEU A 309 -52.43 -25.91 -20.69
N ALA A 310 -51.41 -26.39 -21.40
CA ALA A 310 -51.51 -26.71 -22.82
C ALA A 310 -52.60 -27.75 -23.11
N SER A 311 -52.72 -28.80 -22.27
CA SER A 311 -53.78 -29.80 -22.41
C SER A 311 -55.18 -29.23 -22.13
N SER A 312 -55.30 -28.33 -21.16
CA SER A 312 -56.56 -27.66 -20.83
C SER A 312 -56.98 -26.68 -21.92
N GLU A 313 -56.04 -25.92 -22.47
CA GLU A 313 -56.29 -25.00 -23.58
C GLU A 313 -56.73 -25.76 -24.83
N GLN A 314 -56.03 -26.85 -25.17
CA GLN A 314 -56.41 -27.72 -26.28
C GLN A 314 -57.80 -28.34 -26.07
N ALA A 315 -58.13 -28.79 -24.86
CA ALA A 315 -59.45 -29.32 -24.54
C ALA A 315 -60.55 -28.25 -24.65
N ALA A 316 -60.28 -27.02 -24.22
CA ALA A 316 -61.21 -25.90 -24.33
C ALA A 316 -61.43 -25.48 -25.79
N VAL A 317 -60.38 -25.46 -26.62
CA VAL A 317 -60.49 -25.18 -28.06
C VAL A 317 -61.33 -26.26 -28.75
N VAL A 318 -61.04 -27.54 -28.50
CA VAL A 318 -61.82 -28.66 -29.09
C VAL A 318 -63.28 -28.62 -28.65
N ALA A 319 -63.56 -28.29 -27.39
CA ALA A 319 -64.93 -28.14 -26.89
C ALA A 319 -65.66 -26.98 -27.59
N LYS A 320 -64.99 -25.84 -27.78
CA LYS A 320 -65.53 -24.68 -28.48
C LYS A 320 -65.78 -24.97 -29.96
N ASP A 321 -64.85 -25.63 -30.64
CA ASP A 321 -65.01 -26.00 -32.05
C ASP A 321 -66.16 -26.98 -32.25
N ARG A 322 -66.34 -27.93 -31.32
CA ARG A 322 -67.48 -28.84 -31.33
C ARG A 322 -68.80 -28.10 -31.15
N GLN A 323 -68.87 -27.18 -30.18
CA GLN A 323 -70.05 -26.35 -29.97
C GLN A 323 -70.39 -25.52 -31.23
N LEU A 324 -69.40 -24.85 -31.82
CA LEU A 324 -69.59 -24.08 -33.06
C LEU A 324 -70.04 -24.97 -34.22
N SER A 325 -69.53 -26.19 -34.32
CA SER A 325 -69.97 -27.16 -35.33
C SER A 325 -71.43 -27.58 -35.14
N GLU A 326 -71.86 -27.80 -33.90
CA GLU A 326 -73.25 -28.15 -33.56
C GLU A 326 -74.20 -26.98 -33.86
N GLU A 327 -73.82 -25.75 -33.46
CA GLU A 327 -74.57 -24.52 -33.78
C GLU A 327 -74.67 -24.28 -35.29
N ASN A 328 -73.58 -24.46 -36.04
CA ASN A 328 -73.59 -24.34 -37.50
C ASN A 328 -74.52 -25.37 -38.17
N TYR A 329 -74.54 -26.60 -37.66
CA TYR A 329 -75.45 -27.65 -38.16
C TYR A 329 -76.91 -27.28 -37.91
N GLU A 330 -77.24 -26.77 -36.72
CA GLU A 330 -78.59 -26.30 -36.40
C GLU A 330 -79.02 -25.12 -37.27
N LEU A 331 -78.13 -24.14 -37.49
CA LEU A 331 -78.39 -23.00 -38.35
C LEU A 331 -78.61 -23.43 -39.80
N ALA A 332 -77.80 -24.36 -40.31
CA ALA A 332 -77.99 -24.92 -41.65
C ALA A 332 -79.34 -25.64 -41.79
N ARG A 333 -79.77 -26.38 -40.76
CA ARG A 333 -81.09 -27.02 -40.71
C ARG A 333 -82.22 -25.99 -40.75
N LYS A 334 -82.17 -24.96 -39.89
CA LYS A 334 -83.15 -23.87 -39.87
C LYS A 334 -83.25 -23.15 -41.21
N LEU A 335 -82.11 -22.91 -41.86
CA LEU A 335 -82.07 -22.26 -43.17
C LEU A 335 -82.70 -23.12 -44.27
N GLU A 336 -82.56 -24.45 -44.21
CA GLU A 336 -83.24 -25.35 -45.14
C GLU A 336 -84.75 -25.45 -44.86
N GLU A 337 -85.16 -25.47 -43.58
CA GLU A 337 -86.56 -25.36 -43.18
C GLU A 337 -87.18 -24.06 -43.74
N GLU A 338 -86.52 -22.91 -43.59
CA GLU A 338 -86.97 -21.62 -44.16
C GLU A 338 -87.01 -21.63 -45.69
N ARG A 339 -86.04 -22.26 -46.37
CA ARG A 339 -86.12 -22.45 -47.83
C ARG A 339 -87.32 -23.29 -48.24
N CYS A 340 -87.68 -24.31 -47.45
CA CYS A 340 -88.88 -25.11 -47.70
C CYS A 340 -90.15 -24.27 -47.50
N HIS A 341 -90.23 -23.49 -46.42
CA HIS A 341 -91.32 -22.56 -46.18
C HIS A 341 -91.43 -21.51 -47.29
N SER A 342 -90.32 -20.93 -47.75
CA SER A 342 -90.29 -19.97 -48.86
C SER A 342 -90.77 -20.60 -50.18
N LYS A 343 -90.38 -21.84 -50.48
CA LYS A 343 -90.91 -22.59 -51.64
C LYS A 343 -92.41 -22.82 -51.52
N GLN A 344 -92.90 -23.17 -50.33
CA GLN A 344 -94.33 -23.35 -50.07
C GLN A 344 -95.11 -22.04 -50.19
N LEU A 345 -94.55 -20.95 -49.66
CA LEU A 345 -95.12 -19.61 -49.79
C LEU A 345 -95.19 -19.20 -51.26
N THR A 346 -94.11 -19.38 -52.02
CA THR A 346 -94.08 -19.08 -53.47
C THR A 346 -95.17 -19.86 -54.21
N ARG A 347 -95.39 -21.14 -53.88
CA ARG A 347 -96.50 -21.93 -54.42
C ARG A 347 -97.86 -21.36 -54.02
N SER A 348 -98.04 -21.01 -52.74
CA SER A 348 -99.28 -20.40 -52.25
C SER A 348 -99.54 -19.04 -52.90
N THR A 349 -98.52 -18.21 -53.11
CA THR A 349 -98.61 -16.92 -53.80
C THR A 349 -98.92 -17.11 -55.28
N ALA A 350 -98.37 -18.15 -55.93
CA ALA A 350 -98.72 -18.48 -57.30
C ALA A 350 -100.19 -18.91 -57.42
N LEU A 351 -100.67 -19.77 -56.52
CA LEU A 351 -102.08 -20.17 -56.44
C LEU A 351 -102.99 -18.97 -56.14
N PHE A 352 -102.59 -18.11 -55.22
CA PHE A 352 -103.34 -16.89 -54.90
C PHE A 352 -103.35 -15.92 -56.09
N LYS A 353 -102.23 -15.80 -56.82
CA LYS A 353 -102.14 -14.99 -58.04
C LYS A 353 -103.04 -15.55 -59.14
N GLU A 354 -103.08 -16.87 -59.32
CA GLU A 354 -103.99 -17.50 -60.28
C GLU A 354 -105.45 -17.29 -59.87
N ALA A 355 -105.76 -17.40 -58.57
CA ALA A 355 -107.08 -17.11 -58.02
C ALA A 355 -107.46 -15.64 -58.18
N THR A 356 -106.53 -14.68 -57.98
CA THR A 356 -106.79 -13.25 -58.18
C THR A 356 -106.85 -12.87 -59.64
N GLU A 357 -106.08 -13.50 -60.52
CA GLU A 357 -106.22 -13.33 -61.98
C GLU A 357 -107.56 -13.89 -62.47
N SER A 358 -108.02 -15.01 -61.90
CA SER A 358 -109.35 -15.57 -62.16
C SER A 358 -110.46 -14.65 -61.62
N ALA A 359 -110.32 -14.15 -60.39
CA ALA A 359 -111.23 -13.19 -59.79
C ALA A 359 -111.21 -11.84 -60.53
N LEU A 360 -110.07 -11.41 -61.08
CA LEU A 360 -109.97 -10.22 -61.92
C LEU A 360 -110.61 -10.43 -63.29
N LYS A 361 -110.57 -11.65 -63.84
CA LYS A 361 -111.34 -12.02 -65.04
C LYS A 361 -112.83 -12.00 -64.75
N GLU A 362 -113.26 -12.58 -63.63
CA GLU A 362 -114.65 -12.49 -63.17
C GLU A 362 -115.06 -11.05 -62.90
N LEU A 363 -114.24 -10.25 -62.22
CA LEU A 363 -114.48 -8.83 -62.00
C LEU A 363 -114.47 -8.03 -63.29
N LYS A 364 -113.68 -8.39 -64.31
CA LYS A 364 -113.78 -7.79 -65.65
C LYS A 364 -115.07 -8.19 -66.34
N ASN A 365 -115.54 -9.43 -66.19
CA ASN A 365 -116.84 -9.85 -66.70
C ASN A 365 -117.97 -9.11 -65.97
N VAL A 366 -117.88 -8.98 -64.64
CA VAL A 366 -118.79 -8.19 -63.81
C VAL A 366 -118.64 -6.70 -64.10
N GLU A 367 -117.47 -6.17 -64.46
CA GLU A 367 -117.26 -4.79 -64.90
C GLU A 367 -117.86 -4.57 -66.29
N ILE A 368 -117.81 -5.56 -67.18
CA ILE A 368 -118.52 -5.54 -68.46
C ILE A 368 -120.04 -5.55 -68.21
N GLU A 369 -120.53 -6.36 -67.27
CA GLU A 369 -121.94 -6.37 -66.83
C GLU A 369 -122.32 -5.09 -66.08
N LEU A 370 -121.46 -4.53 -65.24
CA LEU A 370 -121.68 -3.29 -64.50
C LEU A 370 -121.52 -2.07 -65.41
N ARG A 371 -120.71 -2.10 -66.48
CA ARG A 371 -120.78 -1.08 -67.55
C ARG A 371 -122.06 -1.20 -68.37
N ALA A 372 -122.68 -2.39 -68.44
CA ALA A 372 -124.01 -2.54 -69.00
C ALA A 372 -125.11 -2.02 -68.05
N ILE A 373 -124.89 -2.07 -66.72
CA ILE A 373 -125.83 -1.61 -65.67
C ILE A 373 -125.62 -0.13 -65.28
N ASN A 374 -124.41 0.43 -65.40
CA ASN A 374 -124.06 1.81 -65.04
C ASN A 374 -124.42 2.84 -66.13
N ARG A 375 -125.42 2.52 -66.97
CA ARG A 375 -126.27 3.50 -67.66
C ARG A 375 -127.38 4.04 -66.75
N SER A 376 -127.40 3.68 -65.48
CA SER A 376 -128.36 4.18 -64.49
C SER A 376 -127.73 4.38 -63.10
N GLN A 377 -127.66 5.65 -62.68
CA GLN A 377 -127.68 6.16 -61.28
C GLN A 377 -126.53 5.75 -60.34
N HIS A 378 -125.65 6.70 -59.95
CA HIS A 378 -125.74 7.66 -58.82
C HIS A 378 -125.27 7.13 -57.45
N SER A 379 -124.10 7.65 -57.04
CA SER A 379 -123.67 8.10 -55.70
C SER A 379 -123.80 7.17 -54.48
N SER A 380 -122.68 6.90 -53.81
CA SER A 380 -122.35 7.54 -52.51
C SER A 380 -121.01 7.02 -51.98
N ASP A 381 -120.12 7.97 -51.69
CA ASP A 381 -118.91 7.83 -50.87
C ASP A 381 -119.28 7.60 -49.39
N GLU A 382 -118.44 6.83 -48.68
CA GLU A 382 -117.97 7.06 -47.30
C GLU A 382 -117.36 5.76 -46.73
N LEU A 383 -116.02 5.68 -46.61
CA LEU A 383 -115.28 4.76 -45.72
C LEU A 383 -113.77 5.08 -45.77
N HIS A 384 -113.37 6.21 -45.18
CA HIS A 384 -111.97 6.68 -45.13
C HIS A 384 -111.39 6.87 -43.72
N GLU A 385 -111.93 6.19 -42.69
CA GLU A 385 -111.44 6.34 -41.29
C GLU A 385 -110.59 5.18 -40.75
N THR A 386 -110.42 4.06 -41.47
CA THR A 386 -109.80 2.84 -40.90
C THR A 386 -108.30 2.69 -41.17
N VAL A 387 -107.69 3.58 -41.97
CA VAL A 387 -106.27 3.48 -42.37
C VAL A 387 -105.33 4.24 -41.43
N GLU A 388 -105.83 5.26 -40.72
CA GLU A 388 -104.98 6.11 -39.87
C GLU A 388 -104.62 5.46 -38.52
N SER A 389 -105.44 4.54 -38.00
CA SER A 389 -105.15 3.86 -36.72
C SER A 389 -104.08 2.77 -36.86
N LEU A 390 -103.90 2.19 -38.06
CA LEU A 390 -102.92 1.13 -38.29
C LEU A 390 -101.49 1.67 -38.38
N ALA A 391 -101.31 2.89 -38.88
CA ALA A 391 -100.00 3.52 -39.04
C ALA A 391 -99.36 3.95 -37.71
N ARG A 392 -100.16 4.25 -36.68
CA ARG A 392 -99.65 4.65 -35.36
C ARG A 392 -99.15 3.46 -34.52
N GLN A 393 -99.67 2.25 -34.77
CA GLN A 393 -99.24 1.03 -34.06
C GLN A 393 -97.83 0.58 -34.47
N VAL A 394 -97.47 0.74 -35.75
CA VAL A 394 -96.17 0.28 -36.30
C VAL A 394 -95.00 1.18 -35.88
N VAL A 395 -95.25 2.45 -35.56
CA VAL A 395 -94.21 3.39 -35.11
C VAL A 395 -93.87 3.20 -33.63
N ALA A 396 -94.79 2.67 -32.81
CA ALA A 396 -94.54 2.38 -31.40
C ALA A 396 -93.58 1.19 -31.19
N ASP A 397 -93.71 0.13 -32.01
CA ASP A 397 -92.88 -1.08 -31.90
C ASP A 397 -91.42 -0.90 -32.36
N LEU A 398 -91.10 0.20 -33.07
CA LEU A 398 -89.74 0.50 -33.54
C LEU A 398 -88.91 1.31 -32.52
N LEU A 399 -89.56 2.00 -31.57
CA LEU A 399 -88.88 2.80 -30.55
C LEU A 399 -88.44 1.98 -29.32
N GLU A 400 -89.00 0.80 -29.10
CA GLU A 400 -88.65 -0.07 -27.96
C GLU A 400 -87.33 -0.85 -28.18
N ARG A 401 -86.90 -1.04 -29.45
CA ARG A 401 -85.66 -1.79 -29.78
C ARG A 401 -84.36 -0.98 -29.66
N GLU A 402 -84.41 0.36 -29.63
CA GLU A 402 -83.21 1.19 -29.49
C GLU A 402 -82.74 1.37 -28.04
N TYR A 403 -83.55 0.99 -27.04
CA TYR A 403 -83.22 1.18 -25.63
C TYR A 403 -82.33 0.06 -25.05
N ASP A 404 -82.42 -1.17 -25.58
CA ASP A 404 -81.68 -2.33 -25.05
C ASP A 404 -80.21 -2.42 -25.52
N GLN A 405 -79.85 -1.79 -26.63
CA GLN A 405 -78.45 -1.80 -27.14
C GLN A 405 -77.53 -0.78 -26.45
N SER A 406 -78.09 0.19 -25.72
CA SER A 406 -77.32 1.25 -25.01
C SER A 406 -76.80 0.78 -23.64
N VAL A 407 -77.48 -0.18 -23.00
CA VAL A 407 -77.15 -0.63 -21.64
C VAL A 407 -75.99 -1.64 -21.63
N GLU A 408 -75.85 -2.50 -22.65
CA GLU A 408 -74.74 -3.46 -22.72
C GLU A 408 -73.37 -2.80 -23.04
N ALA A 409 -73.35 -1.70 -23.79
CA ALA A 409 -72.13 -0.94 -24.07
C ALA A 409 -71.60 -0.19 -22.83
N MET A 410 -72.48 0.19 -21.90
CA MET A 410 -72.11 0.89 -20.67
C MET A 410 -71.49 -0.06 -19.62
N VAL A 411 -71.93 -1.33 -19.58
CA VAL A 411 -71.39 -2.35 -18.66
C VAL A 411 -69.99 -2.82 -19.06
N ALA A 412 -69.70 -2.93 -20.37
CA ALA A 412 -68.36 -3.30 -20.85
C ALA A 412 -67.28 -2.21 -20.59
N SER A 413 -67.67 -0.93 -20.54
CA SER A 413 -66.75 0.19 -20.27
C SER A 413 -66.39 0.34 -18.78
N MET A 414 -67.29 -0.05 -17.86
CA MET A 414 -67.06 0.04 -16.41
C MET A 414 -66.10 -1.04 -15.85
N GLN A 415 -65.90 -2.15 -16.55
CA GLN A 415 -65.06 -3.27 -16.07
C GLN A 415 -63.58 -3.14 -16.44
N VAL A 416 -63.24 -2.32 -17.46
CA VAL A 416 -61.85 -2.07 -17.87
C VAL A 416 -61.19 -0.97 -17.02
N GLN A 417 -61.97 -0.11 -16.35
CA GLN A 417 -61.45 0.95 -15.46
C GLN A 417 -61.11 0.49 -14.04
N TYR A 418 -61.62 -0.66 -13.58
CA TYR A 418 -61.41 -1.15 -12.21
C TYR A 418 -60.18 -2.06 -12.02
N LEU A 419 -59.53 -2.49 -13.11
CA LEU A 419 -58.35 -3.39 -13.05
C LEU A 419 -57.00 -2.65 -13.18
N THR A 420 -57.00 -1.33 -13.36
CA THR A 420 -55.78 -0.52 -13.52
C THR A 420 -55.40 0.30 -12.29
N GLN A 421 -56.06 0.10 -11.14
CA GLN A 421 -55.97 1.04 -10.03
C GLN A 421 -55.76 0.41 -8.65
N VAL A 422 -54.66 -0.35 -8.45
CA VAL A 422 -53.91 -0.38 -7.16
C VAL A 422 -52.44 -0.77 -7.41
N SER A 423 -51.71 -0.07 -8.27
CA SER A 423 -50.24 -0.10 -8.18
C SER A 423 -49.85 0.80 -7.02
N MET A 424 -49.56 0.22 -5.84
CA MET A 424 -49.09 0.95 -4.67
C MET A 424 -47.88 1.80 -5.06
N THR A 425 -48.09 3.11 -5.21
CA THR A 425 -47.05 4.03 -5.65
C THR A 425 -46.01 4.13 -4.54
N GLN A 426 -44.83 3.58 -4.78
CA GLN A 426 -43.74 3.59 -3.81
C GLN A 426 -43.26 5.04 -3.60
N LEU A 427 -43.14 5.44 -2.34
CA LEU A 427 -42.79 6.79 -1.91
C LEU A 427 -41.31 6.84 -1.51
N PHE A 428 -40.58 7.85 -1.99
CA PHE A 428 -39.19 8.06 -1.56
C PHE A 428 -38.91 9.49 -1.06
N ALA A 429 -37.96 9.60 -0.15
CA ALA A 429 -37.45 10.86 0.40
C ALA A 429 -35.95 10.99 0.14
N THR A 430 -35.52 12.05 -0.56
CA THR A 430 -34.10 12.31 -0.82
C THR A 430 -33.78 13.81 -0.80
N ASP A 431 -32.54 14.16 -0.42
CA ASP A 431 -32.02 15.54 -0.52
C ASP A 431 -31.71 15.89 -1.98
N ASP A 432 -31.91 17.16 -2.38
CA ASP A 432 -31.68 17.62 -3.77
C ASP A 432 -30.23 17.47 -4.26
N LYS A 433 -29.28 17.32 -3.34
CA LYS A 433 -27.87 17.09 -3.68
C LYS A 433 -27.59 15.72 -4.31
N PHE A 434 -28.54 14.78 -4.28
CA PHE A 434 -28.46 13.47 -4.92
C PHE A 434 -29.38 13.42 -6.15
N ALA A 435 -29.14 14.31 -7.11
CA ALA A 435 -30.01 14.52 -8.27
C ALA A 435 -30.09 13.30 -9.20
N ASP A 436 -29.01 12.54 -9.31
CA ASP A 436 -28.92 11.26 -10.02
C ASP A 436 -29.93 10.23 -9.48
N VAL A 437 -29.99 10.08 -8.16
CA VAL A 437 -30.92 9.16 -7.48
C VAL A 437 -32.37 9.61 -7.65
N VAL A 438 -32.63 10.92 -7.62
CA VAL A 438 -33.98 11.48 -7.88
C VAL A 438 -34.46 11.07 -9.27
N VAL A 439 -33.65 11.36 -10.30
CA VAL A 439 -34.01 11.12 -11.70
C VAL A 439 -34.29 9.63 -11.94
N GLU A 440 -33.43 8.75 -11.43
CA GLU A 440 -33.57 7.31 -11.65
C GLU A 440 -34.79 6.70 -10.94
N LEU A 441 -35.12 7.17 -9.72
CA LEU A 441 -36.31 6.71 -8.99
C LEU A 441 -37.61 7.22 -9.63
N GLU A 442 -37.66 8.49 -10.05
CA GLU A 442 -38.82 9.04 -10.75
C GLU A 442 -39.05 8.35 -12.10
N ARG A 443 -37.97 8.03 -12.84
CA ARG A 443 -38.03 7.22 -14.08
C ARG A 443 -38.63 5.84 -13.85
N ARG A 444 -38.44 5.25 -12.66
CA ARG A 444 -39.02 3.95 -12.27
C ARG A 444 -40.44 4.06 -11.70
N GLY A 445 -41.06 5.24 -11.73
CA GLY A 445 -42.43 5.46 -11.26
C GLY A 445 -42.55 5.66 -9.74
N TRP A 446 -41.43 5.87 -9.03
CA TRP A 446 -41.48 6.23 -7.61
C TRP A 446 -41.88 7.70 -7.46
N ARG A 447 -42.65 8.01 -6.41
CA ARG A 447 -43.09 9.38 -6.13
C ARG A 447 -42.23 10.00 -5.02
N ARG A 448 -41.63 11.14 -5.32
CA ARG A 448 -40.82 11.92 -4.38
C ARG A 448 -41.69 12.62 -3.34
N LEU A 449 -41.25 12.58 -2.08
CA LEU A 449 -41.86 13.31 -0.97
C LEU A 449 -41.31 14.74 -0.90
N PRO A 450 -42.13 15.73 -0.53
CA PRO A 450 -41.75 17.15 -0.54
C PRO A 450 -40.69 17.53 0.50
N PHE A 451 -40.47 16.70 1.52
CA PHE A 451 -39.45 16.94 2.55
C PHE A 451 -38.86 15.63 3.09
N VAL A 452 -37.55 15.64 3.34
CA VAL A 452 -36.78 14.47 3.81
C VAL A 452 -37.17 14.02 5.22
N GLY A 453 -37.82 14.89 6.00
CA GLY A 453 -38.32 14.61 7.35
C GLY A 453 -39.64 13.83 7.41
N CYS A 454 -40.25 13.49 6.27
CA CYS A 454 -41.54 12.79 6.27
C CYS A 454 -41.42 11.39 6.89
N PRO A 455 -42.31 11.00 7.83
CA PRO A 455 -42.25 9.67 8.46
C PRO A 455 -42.84 8.56 7.58
N LYS A 456 -43.64 8.90 6.55
CA LYS A 456 -44.28 7.95 5.64
C LYS A 456 -43.50 7.88 4.33
N PHE A 457 -42.48 7.02 4.28
CA PHE A 457 -41.68 6.72 3.09
C PHE A 457 -41.46 5.21 2.98
N ASP A 458 -41.22 4.72 1.76
CA ASP A 458 -40.79 3.34 1.49
C ASP A 458 -39.27 3.29 1.33
N LEU A 459 -38.66 4.32 0.73
CA LEU A 459 -37.20 4.49 0.60
C LEU A 459 -36.76 5.89 1.06
N LYS A 460 -35.66 5.97 1.81
CA LYS A 460 -35.05 7.25 2.19
C LYS A 460 -33.55 7.27 1.87
N TRP A 461 -33.16 8.23 1.05
CA TRP A 461 -31.79 8.42 0.58
C TRP A 461 -31.25 9.76 1.07
N THR A 462 -30.48 9.76 2.15
CA THR A 462 -29.96 11.01 2.75
C THR A 462 -28.62 10.77 3.43
N ASN A 463 -28.09 11.81 4.07
CA ASN A 463 -26.90 11.69 4.92
C ASN A 463 -27.21 10.89 6.19
N TYR A 464 -26.23 10.13 6.67
CA TYR A 464 -26.34 9.32 7.90
C TYR A 464 -26.92 10.12 9.09
N THR A 465 -26.46 11.35 9.29
CA THR A 465 -26.87 12.23 10.41
C THR A 465 -28.33 12.68 10.35
N LYS A 466 -28.99 12.61 9.18
CA LYS A 466 -30.39 13.00 8.98
C LYS A 466 -31.37 11.82 9.15
N ILE A 467 -30.86 10.61 9.41
CA ILE A 467 -31.68 9.42 9.63
C ILE A 467 -32.06 9.35 11.11
N ALA A 468 -33.35 9.53 11.40
CA ALA A 468 -33.91 9.31 12.72
C ALA A 468 -34.12 7.80 12.94
N TRP A 469 -33.05 7.07 13.22
CA TRP A 469 -33.03 5.60 13.30
C TRP A 469 -34.11 5.01 14.21
N THR A 470 -34.42 5.66 15.33
CA THR A 470 -35.49 5.23 16.27
C THR A 470 -36.90 5.26 15.68
N ARG A 471 -37.09 5.89 14.52
CA ARG A 471 -38.38 6.05 13.84
C ARG A 471 -38.50 5.26 12.53
N VAL A 472 -37.44 4.56 12.11
CA VAL A 472 -37.45 3.75 10.88
C VAL A 472 -38.17 2.44 11.18
N LYS A 473 -39.21 2.11 10.41
CA LYS A 473 -39.95 0.85 10.54
C LYS A 473 -39.28 -0.27 9.72
N PRO A 474 -39.46 -1.56 10.07
CA PRO A 474 -38.82 -2.68 9.38
C PRO A 474 -39.11 -2.76 7.87
N GLN A 475 -40.27 -2.28 7.42
CA GLN A 475 -40.65 -2.24 6.00
C GLN A 475 -40.04 -1.06 5.22
N GLN A 476 -39.39 -0.11 5.90
CA GLN A 476 -38.83 1.08 5.28
C GLN A 476 -37.34 0.86 4.98
N ILE A 477 -36.90 1.30 3.80
CA ILE A 477 -35.53 1.16 3.33
C ILE A 477 -34.80 2.48 3.52
N VAL A 478 -33.56 2.40 4.00
CA VAL A 478 -32.64 3.54 4.12
C VAL A 478 -31.30 3.21 3.47
N ASN A 479 -30.60 4.20 2.94
CA ASN A 479 -29.34 4.01 2.19
C ASN A 479 -28.09 3.80 3.07
N HIS A 480 -28.25 3.56 4.37
CA HIS A 480 -27.16 3.35 5.32
C HIS A 480 -27.48 2.16 6.23
N LEU A 481 -26.46 1.53 6.81
CA LEU A 481 -26.64 0.52 7.85
C LEU A 481 -26.57 1.17 9.24
N HIS A 482 -27.45 0.75 10.15
CA HIS A 482 -27.43 1.23 11.54
C HIS A 482 -26.07 0.84 12.16
N HIS A 483 -25.34 1.83 12.70
CA HIS A 483 -23.98 1.70 13.26
C HIS A 483 -22.82 1.59 12.26
N SER A 484 -23.05 1.70 10.94
CA SER A 484 -21.93 1.75 9.97
C SER A 484 -20.92 2.87 10.24
N ILE A 485 -21.36 3.94 10.91
CA ILE A 485 -20.48 5.06 11.29
C ILE A 485 -19.33 4.62 12.22
N LEU A 486 -19.50 3.56 13.01
CA LEU A 486 -18.45 3.04 13.89
C LEU A 486 -17.23 2.56 13.10
N PHE A 487 -17.44 2.05 11.89
CA PHE A 487 -16.37 1.59 10.99
C PHE A 487 -15.71 2.74 10.22
N SER A 488 -16.40 3.88 10.08
CA SER A 488 -15.86 5.06 9.40
C SER A 488 -15.02 5.95 10.31
N GLN A 489 -15.11 5.77 11.64
CA GLN A 489 -14.35 6.55 12.62
C GLN A 489 -13.13 5.76 13.06
N LYS A 490 -11.92 6.27 12.75
CA LYS A 490 -10.64 5.59 13.03
C LYS A 490 -10.53 5.14 14.49
N ASP A 491 -10.88 5.99 15.45
CA ASP A 491 -10.74 5.69 16.87
C ASP A 491 -11.70 4.59 17.31
N GLN A 492 -12.96 4.66 16.91
CA GLN A 492 -13.98 3.66 17.24
C GLN A 492 -13.73 2.33 16.52
N PHE A 493 -13.24 2.38 15.28
CA PHE A 493 -12.86 1.18 14.53
C PHE A 493 -11.64 0.51 15.15
N THR A 494 -10.64 1.30 15.56
CA THR A 494 -9.47 0.78 16.28
C THR A 494 -9.89 0.16 17.60
N GLU A 495 -10.75 0.81 18.38
CA GLU A 495 -11.29 0.28 19.63
C GLU A 495 -12.08 -1.02 19.41
N LEU A 496 -12.86 -1.13 18.33
CA LEU A 496 -13.56 -2.37 17.98
C LEU A 496 -12.61 -3.51 17.57
N LEU A 497 -11.46 -3.19 16.97
CA LEU A 497 -10.43 -4.18 16.61
C LEU A 497 -9.55 -4.58 17.79
N THR A 498 -9.35 -3.69 18.77
CA THR A 498 -8.49 -3.91 19.94
C THR A 498 -9.24 -4.30 21.20
N SER A 499 -10.57 -4.14 21.22
CA SER A 499 -11.43 -4.67 22.27
C SER A 499 -11.50 -6.19 22.11
N ASP A 500 -10.48 -6.86 22.64
CA ASP A 500 -10.45 -8.31 22.82
C ASP A 500 -11.80 -8.81 23.36
N TYR A 501 -12.38 -9.77 22.65
CA TYR A 501 -13.35 -10.71 23.22
C TYR A 501 -12.66 -11.65 24.20
#